data_AF-A0A3N5NXK8-F1
#
_entry.id   AF-A0A3N5NXK8-F1
#
_cell.length_a   1.000
_cell.length_b   1.000
_cell.length_c   1.000
_cell.angle_alpha   90.00
_cell.angle_beta   90.00
_cell.angle_gamma   90.00
#
_symmetry.space_group_name_H-M   'P 1'
#
loop_
_entity.id
_entity.type
_entity.pdbx_description
1 polymer ?
#
loop_
_entity_poly.entity_id
_entity_poly.type
_entity_poly.pdbx_seq_one_letter_code
_entity_poly.pdbx_strand_id
1 'polypeptide(L)'
;MDVVAVKDPQAWDRALLDLPDPQVLQSWAWGELKGRHGWGAGRLLFHEGAQAVAAASVLERRALSLPLPLVPASILYVPRGPALDWNDEPRVERVLGELEALARRRRAMFVKID
;
A
#
# COMPACT_ATOMS: atom_id res chain seq x y z
N MET A 1 3.22 -2.32 -16.32
CA MET A 1 2.26 -2.14 -15.21
C MET A 1 2.48 -0.76 -14.69
N ASP A 2 1.44 0.07 -14.72
CA ASP A 2 1.53 1.47 -14.29
C ASP A 2 1.01 1.60 -12.86
N VAL A 3 1.71 2.35 -12.02
CA VAL A 3 1.32 2.58 -10.62
C VAL A 3 0.84 4.01 -10.46
N VAL A 4 -0.40 4.16 -10.01
CA VAL A 4 -1.04 5.47 -9.79
C VAL A 4 -1.36 5.65 -8.31
N ALA A 5 -0.96 6.79 -7.76
CA ALA A 5 -1.35 7.19 -6.42
C ALA A 5 -2.77 7.77 -6.44
N VAL A 6 -3.71 7.14 -5.73
CA VAL A 6 -5.11 7.57 -5.69
C VAL A 6 -5.36 8.44 -4.46
N LYS A 7 -5.95 9.63 -4.66
CA LYS A 7 -6.27 10.58 -3.59
C LYS A 7 -7.77 10.82 -3.43
N ASP A 8 -8.59 10.27 -4.31
CA ASP A 8 -10.05 10.36 -4.22
C ASP A 8 -10.61 9.13 -3.48
N PRO A 9 -11.38 9.32 -2.40
CA PRO A 9 -11.95 8.21 -1.63
C PRO A 9 -12.85 7.29 -2.44
N GLN A 10 -13.74 7.85 -3.25
CA GLN A 10 -14.73 7.06 -3.99
C GLN A 10 -14.08 6.28 -5.12
N ALA A 11 -13.12 6.87 -5.83
CA ALA A 11 -12.37 6.20 -6.87
C ALA A 11 -11.54 5.04 -6.30
N TRP A 12 -10.93 5.22 -5.12
CA TRP A 12 -10.19 4.16 -4.45
C TRP A 12 -11.10 2.99 -4.07
N ASP A 13 -12.19 3.26 -3.34
CA ASP A 13 -13.06 2.19 -2.85
C ASP A 13 -13.78 1.47 -4.00
N ARG A 14 -14.16 2.17 -5.09
CA ARG A 14 -14.68 1.51 -6.30
C ARG A 14 -13.66 0.58 -6.93
N ALA A 15 -12.44 1.07 -7.17
CA ALA A 15 -11.38 0.26 -7.77
C ALA A 15 -11.00 -0.94 -6.88
N LEU A 16 -11.03 -0.79 -5.55
CA LEU A 16 -10.79 -1.89 -4.61
C LEU A 16 -11.88 -2.97 -4.72
N LEU A 17 -13.16 -2.58 -4.84
CA LEU A 17 -14.27 -3.52 -4.96
C LEU A 17 -14.27 -4.32 -6.28
N ASP A 18 -13.61 -3.80 -7.32
CA ASP A 18 -13.46 -4.49 -8.61
C ASP A 18 -12.31 -5.54 -8.60
N LEU A 19 -11.52 -5.60 -7.53
CA LEU A 19 -10.40 -6.55 -7.37
C LEU A 19 -10.82 -7.84 -6.64
N PRO A 20 -10.05 -8.93 -6.79
CA PRO A 20 -10.28 -10.16 -6.03
C PRO A 20 -10.17 -9.93 -4.51
N ASP A 21 -11.09 -10.53 -3.76
CA ASP A 21 -11.15 -10.52 -2.28
C ASP A 21 -10.92 -9.12 -1.66
N PRO A 22 -11.83 -8.14 -1.89
CA PRO A 22 -11.67 -6.80 -1.36
C PRO A 22 -11.75 -6.78 0.17
N GLN A 23 -10.68 -6.31 0.81
CA GLN A 23 -10.56 -6.29 2.27
C GLN A 23 -10.90 -4.91 2.84
N VAL A 24 -11.74 -4.86 3.88
CA VAL A 24 -12.10 -3.59 4.55
C VAL A 24 -10.88 -2.86 5.13
N LEU A 25 -9.82 -3.61 5.49
CA LEU A 25 -8.54 -3.06 5.95
C LEU A 25 -7.75 -2.33 4.84
N GLN A 26 -8.10 -2.55 3.58
CA GLN A 26 -7.57 -1.81 2.42
C GLN A 26 -8.43 -0.60 2.05
N SER A 27 -9.61 -0.39 2.67
CA SER A 27 -10.53 0.72 2.34
C SER A 27 -9.97 2.11 2.67
N TRP A 28 -10.56 3.14 2.07
CA TRP A 28 -10.23 4.53 2.40
C TRP A 28 -10.45 4.81 3.89
N ALA A 29 -11.62 4.41 4.41
CA ALA A 29 -12.04 4.65 5.78
C ALA A 29 -11.08 4.04 6.81
N TRP A 30 -10.51 2.86 6.52
CA TRP A 30 -9.51 2.26 7.40
C TRP A 30 -8.24 3.12 7.49
N GLY A 31 -7.77 3.65 6.36
CA GLY A 31 -6.66 4.60 6.32
C GLY A 31 -6.91 5.83 7.20
N GLU A 32 -8.11 6.41 7.12
CA GLU A 32 -8.51 7.57 7.94
C GLU A 32 -8.54 7.24 9.44
N LEU A 33 -9.07 6.07 9.79
CA LEU A 33 -9.09 5.58 11.18
C LEU A 33 -7.67 5.45 11.72
N LYS A 34 -6.77 4.79 10.97
CA LYS A 34 -5.36 4.62 11.36
C LYS A 34 -4.61 5.94 11.37
N GLY A 35 -5.02 6.90 10.53
CA GLY A 35 -4.60 8.30 10.53
C GLY A 35 -4.62 8.93 11.92
N ARG A 36 -5.73 8.72 12.65
CA ARG A 36 -5.94 9.22 14.03
C ARG A 36 -4.97 8.61 15.05
N HIS A 37 -4.28 7.52 14.68
CA HIS A 37 -3.32 6.79 15.51
C HIS A 37 -1.88 6.90 14.99
N GLY A 38 -1.56 7.97 14.26
CA GLY A 38 -0.20 8.32 13.85
C GLY A 38 0.33 7.57 12.62
N TRP A 39 -0.57 6.99 11.82
CA TRP A 39 -0.23 6.42 10.51
C TRP A 39 -0.54 7.42 9.40
N GLY A 40 0.23 7.42 8.32
CA GLY A 40 -0.14 8.04 7.05
C GLY A 40 -0.57 6.96 6.06
N ALA A 41 -1.68 7.15 5.34
CA ALA A 41 -2.13 6.21 4.33
C ALA A 41 -1.73 6.68 2.92
N GLY A 42 -0.97 5.87 2.21
CA GLY A 42 -0.74 5.98 0.77
C GLY A 42 -1.53 4.90 0.04
N ARG A 43 -2.09 5.22 -1.12
CA ARG A 43 -2.98 4.33 -1.87
C ARG A 43 -2.45 4.16 -3.28
N LEU A 44 -1.95 2.96 -3.58
CA LEU A 44 -1.35 2.61 -4.87
C LEU A 44 -2.31 1.71 -5.64
N LEU A 45 -2.68 2.14 -6.83
CA LEU A 45 -3.49 1.34 -7.76
C LEU A 45 -2.64 0.95 -8.96
N PHE A 46 -2.62 -0.34 -9.26
CA PHE A 46 -1.78 -0.94 -10.30
C PHE A 46 -2.64 -1.26 -11.52
N HIS A 47 -2.21 -0.80 -12.70
CA HIS A 47 -2.94 -0.96 -13.95
C HIS A 47 -2.14 -1.75 -14.98
N GLU A 48 -2.87 -2.53 -15.77
CA GLU A 48 -2.42 -3.07 -17.05
C GLU A 48 -3.37 -2.55 -18.13
N GLY A 49 -2.89 -1.57 -18.90
CA GLY A 49 -3.76 -0.82 -19.81
C GLY A 49 -4.84 -0.05 -19.05
N ALA A 50 -6.10 -0.28 -19.39
CA ALA A 50 -7.24 0.40 -18.77
C ALA A 50 -7.79 -0.30 -17.51
N GLN A 51 -7.28 -1.50 -17.17
CA GLN A 51 -7.81 -2.32 -16.09
C GLN A 51 -6.95 -2.18 -14.83
N ALA A 52 -7.59 -1.95 -13.68
CA ALA A 52 -6.96 -2.11 -12.37
C ALA A 52 -6.79 -3.60 -12.07
N VAL A 53 -5.55 -4.02 -11.77
CA VAL A 53 -5.18 -5.43 -11.56
C VAL A 53 -4.68 -5.73 -10.15
N ALA A 54 -4.30 -4.69 -9.40
CA ALA A 54 -3.98 -4.79 -7.98
C ALA A 54 -4.16 -3.44 -7.26
N ALA A 55 -4.30 -3.46 -5.94
CA ALA A 55 -4.33 -2.28 -5.09
C ALA A 55 -3.57 -2.51 -3.78
N ALA A 56 -2.90 -1.47 -3.27
CA ALA A 56 -2.28 -1.48 -1.96
C ALA A 56 -2.54 -0.17 -1.20
N SER A 57 -3.32 -0.25 -0.12
CA SER A 57 -3.39 0.74 0.95
C SER A 57 -2.19 0.51 1.86
N VAL A 58 -1.18 1.35 1.73
CA VAL A 58 0.08 1.29 2.45
C VAL A 58 0.02 2.28 3.61
N LEU A 59 0.04 1.77 4.84
CA LEU A 59 0.13 2.56 6.04
C LEU A 59 1.60 2.77 6.41
N GLU A 60 2.02 4.02 6.53
CA GLU A 60 3.36 4.43 6.94
C GLU A 60 3.30 5.01 8.36
N ARG A 61 4.15 4.52 9.27
CA ARG A 61 4.38 5.16 10.56
C ARG A 61 5.85 5.53 10.69
N ARG A 62 6.13 6.80 11.00
CA ARG A 62 7.50 7.24 11.25
C ARG A 62 7.97 6.75 12.61
N ALA A 63 9.17 6.20 12.66
CA ALA A 63 9.82 5.82 13.91
C ALA A 63 10.39 7.10 14.56
N LEU A 64 9.64 7.68 15.50
CA LEU A 64 10.10 8.81 16.31
C LEU A 64 10.95 8.29 17.47
N SER A 65 12.24 8.08 17.25
CA SER A 65 13.25 7.97 18.32
C SER A 65 14.66 8.19 17.77
N LEU A 66 15.17 9.39 18.01
CA LEU A 66 16.51 9.95 17.76
C LEU A 66 16.88 10.40 16.32
N PRO A 67 17.48 11.60 16.16
CA PRO A 67 18.04 12.10 14.91
C PRO A 67 19.40 11.45 14.67
N LEU A 68 19.41 10.13 14.46
CA LEU A 68 20.62 9.42 14.02
C LEU A 68 20.53 9.27 12.51
N PRO A 69 21.49 9.82 11.73
CA PRO A 69 21.46 9.83 10.26
C PRO A 69 21.47 8.44 9.61
N LEU A 70 21.60 7.37 10.40
CA LEU A 70 21.72 5.97 9.96
C LEU A 70 20.53 5.08 10.37
N VAL A 71 19.53 5.60 11.11
CA VAL A 71 18.39 4.78 11.57
C VAL A 71 17.22 4.89 10.59
N PRO A 72 16.66 3.76 10.11
CA PRO A 72 15.51 3.77 9.20
C PRO A 72 14.30 4.49 9.81
N ALA A 73 13.68 5.33 9.01
CA ALA A 73 12.82 6.42 9.46
C ALA A 73 11.33 6.04 9.58
N SER A 74 10.94 4.86 9.10
CA SER A 74 9.54 4.44 9.06
C SER A 74 9.35 2.92 9.02
N ILE A 75 8.11 2.51 9.24
CA ILE A 75 7.59 1.16 9.04
C ILE A 75 6.44 1.28 8.04
N LEU A 76 6.41 0.39 7.04
CA LEU A 76 5.27 0.26 6.13
C LEU A 76 4.45 -0.98 6.50
N TYR A 77 3.13 -0.88 6.36
CA TYR A 77 2.19 -1.96 6.59
C TYR A 77 1.08 -1.94 5.53
N VAL A 78 0.86 -3.08 4.87
CA VAL A 78 -0.22 -3.27 3.89
C VAL A 78 -1.23 -4.27 4.47
N PRO A 79 -2.18 -3.81 5.32
CA PRO A 79 -3.05 -4.69 6.09
C PRO A 79 -4.02 -5.47 5.20
N ARG A 80 -3.96 -6.80 5.21
CA ARG A 80 -4.80 -7.71 4.41
C ARG A 80 -4.76 -7.36 2.93
N GLY A 81 -3.56 -7.04 2.44
CA GLY A 81 -3.34 -6.72 1.04
C GLY A 81 -1.96 -7.20 0.60
N PRO A 82 -1.41 -6.69 -0.50
CA PRO A 82 -2.15 -6.01 -1.57
C PRO A 82 -3.37 -6.84 -2.03
N ALA A 83 -4.42 -6.17 -2.49
CA ALA A 83 -5.54 -6.83 -3.15
C ALA A 83 -5.13 -7.14 -4.59
N LEU A 84 -4.96 -8.42 -4.92
CA LEU A 84 -4.67 -8.92 -6.27
C LEU A 84 -5.00 -10.42 -6.35
N ASP A 85 -4.93 -10.97 -7.56
CA ASP A 85 -4.91 -12.43 -7.73
C ASP A 85 -3.53 -12.99 -7.37
N TRP A 86 -3.46 -13.71 -6.24
CA TRP A 86 -2.24 -14.33 -5.75
C TRP A 86 -1.80 -15.57 -6.53
N ASN A 87 -2.63 -16.08 -7.45
CA ASN A 87 -2.26 -17.18 -8.34
C ASN A 87 -1.51 -16.70 -9.60
N ASP A 88 -1.45 -15.39 -9.85
CA ASP A 88 -0.69 -14.78 -10.94
C ASP A 88 0.71 -14.38 -10.42
N GLU A 89 1.62 -15.36 -10.36
CA GLU A 89 2.99 -15.17 -9.85
C GLU A 89 3.72 -13.97 -10.50
N PRO A 90 3.73 -13.78 -11.84
CA PRO A 90 4.36 -12.62 -12.45
C PRO A 90 3.76 -11.28 -12.01
N ARG A 91 2.46 -11.23 -11.70
CA ARG A 91 1.83 -10.01 -11.17
C ARG A 91 2.21 -9.79 -9.71
N VAL A 92 2.21 -10.85 -8.90
CA VAL A 92 2.64 -10.81 -7.50
C VAL A 92 4.05 -10.25 -7.39
N GLU A 93 5.01 -10.79 -8.16
CA GLU A 93 6.40 -10.34 -8.14
C GLU A 93 6.53 -8.84 -8.48
N ARG A 94 5.80 -8.37 -9.50
CA ARG A 94 5.82 -6.96 -9.90
C ARG A 94 5.23 -6.05 -8.83
N VAL A 95 4.11 -6.42 -8.22
CA VAL A 95 3.47 -5.63 -7.14
C VAL A 95 4.36 -5.59 -5.90
N LEU A 96 4.95 -6.72 -5.49
CA LEU A 96 5.87 -6.78 -4.36
C LEU A 96 7.15 -5.98 -4.62
N GLY A 97 7.69 -6.03 -5.85
CA GLY A 97 8.85 -5.22 -6.25
C GLY A 97 8.57 -3.72 -6.14
N GLU A 98 7.38 -3.25 -6.50
CA GLU A 98 6.98 -1.85 -6.33
C GLU A 98 6.81 -1.45 -4.85
N LEU A 99 6.28 -2.34 -4.02
CA LEU A 99 6.19 -2.12 -2.57
C LEU A 99 7.58 -2.09 -1.93
N GLU A 100 8.51 -2.93 -2.37
CA GLU A 100 9.91 -2.88 -1.94
C GLU A 100 10.59 -1.58 -2.38
N ALA A 101 10.39 -1.17 -3.63
CA ALA A 101 10.93 0.09 -4.14
C ALA A 101 10.37 1.30 -3.36
N LEU A 102 9.07 1.29 -3.02
CA LEU A 102 8.46 2.27 -2.14
C LEU A 102 9.13 2.28 -0.76
N ALA A 103 9.35 1.11 -0.16
CA ALA A 103 9.99 0.98 1.14
C ALA A 103 11.39 1.60 1.13
N ARG A 104 12.19 1.33 0.09
CA ARG A 104 13.52 1.92 -0.11
C ARG A 104 13.45 3.44 -0.22
N ARG A 105 12.54 3.98 -1.05
CA ARG A 105 12.32 5.44 -1.19
C ARG A 105 11.91 6.10 0.14
N ARG A 106 11.13 5.40 0.97
CA ARG A 106 10.66 5.87 2.28
C ARG A 106 11.65 5.60 3.41
N ARG A 107 12.77 4.91 3.14
CA ARG A 107 13.74 4.44 4.15
C ARG A 107 13.07 3.64 5.27
N ALA A 108 12.12 2.78 4.88
CA ALA A 108 11.39 1.94 5.83
C ALA A 108 12.24 0.75 6.28
N MET A 109 12.13 0.37 7.56
CA MET A 109 12.79 -0.83 8.11
C MET A 109 12.33 -2.11 7.42
N PHE A 110 11.03 -2.22 7.21
CA PHE A 110 10.37 -3.36 6.58
C PHE A 110 9.02 -2.92 6.02
N VAL A 111 8.47 -3.75 5.14
CA VAL A 111 7.05 -3.75 4.77
C VAL A 111 6.43 -4.98 5.38
N LYS A 112 5.41 -4.81 6.22
CA LYS A 112 4.61 -5.92 6.72
C LYS A 112 3.42 -6.16 5.79
N ILE A 113 3.17 -7.43 5.49
CA ILE A 113 2.03 -7.94 4.73
C ILE A 113 1.48 -9.15 5.50
N ASP A 114 0.16 -9.35 5.53
CA ASP A 114 -0.56 -10.38 6.29
C ASP A 114 -1.64 -11.10 5.47
#